data_AF-A0A6V7KZL2-F1
#
_entry.id   AF-A0A6V7KZL2-F1
#
_cell.length_a   1.000
_cell.length_b   1.000
_cell.length_c   1.000
_cell.angle_alpha   90.00
_cell.angle_beta   90.00
_cell.angle_gamma   90.00
#
_symmetry.space_group_name_H-M   'P 1'
#
loop_
_entity.id
_entity.type
_entity.pdbx_description
1 polymer ?
#
loop_
_entity_poly.entity_id
_entity_poly.type
_entity_poly.pdbx_seq_one_letter_code
_entity_poly.pdbx_strand_id
1 'polypeptide(L)'
;LNLSTKEIKPFEKKTDDEDERSETVLPRVVADMANLLDQDPDPDYNGRYNYYFNGGSLSCVTMGTENILLFPYVGELIAAPLTSHEGALWKPNLKRATKWEQKEQIFDIRHIPTDFGHQVMTRSKYQLDFFLLTEKGDKLTLKSACVREYNAGVMTADMNPFKRSEYCVISNDGFIRTRDMIKS
;
A
#
# COMPACT_ATOMS: atom_id res chain seq x y z
N LEU A 1 -21.12 34.69 28.44
CA LEU A 1 -20.84 33.26 28.18
C LEU A 1 -19.39 33.01 28.58
N ASN A 2 -19.17 32.56 29.82
CA ASN A 2 -17.84 32.34 30.39
C ASN A 2 -17.29 31.00 29.89
N LEU A 3 -16.23 31.03 29.08
CA LEU A 3 -15.43 29.86 28.74
C LEU A 3 -14.31 29.74 29.79
N SER A 4 -14.46 28.77 30.69
CA SER A 4 -13.42 28.40 31.66
C SER A 4 -12.29 27.64 30.95
N THR A 5 -11.16 28.31 30.72
CA THR A 5 -9.89 27.68 30.35
C THR A 5 -9.40 26.84 31.53
N LYS A 6 -9.52 25.51 31.45
CA LYS A 6 -8.83 24.62 32.40
C LYS A 6 -7.36 24.51 31.96
N GLU A 7 -6.47 25.09 32.76
CA GLU A 7 -5.03 24.92 32.62
C GLU A 7 -4.65 23.44 32.75
N ILE A 8 -3.91 22.93 31.77
CA ILE A 8 -3.30 21.61 31.81
C ILE A 8 -1.97 21.76 32.53
N LYS A 9 -1.84 21.15 33.72
CA LYS A 9 -0.59 21.16 34.48
C LYS A 9 0.49 20.32 33.77
N PRO A 10 1.77 20.75 33.75
CA PRO A 10 2.85 19.94 33.23
C PRO A 10 3.06 18.70 34.11
N PHE A 11 3.32 17.57 33.47
CA PHE A 11 3.59 16.30 34.14
C PHE A 11 5.03 16.30 34.68
N GLU A 12 5.18 16.27 36.01
CA GLU A 12 6.48 16.06 36.66
C GLU A 12 6.87 14.58 36.55
N LYS A 13 8.02 14.33 35.92
CA LYS A 13 8.62 13.01 35.77
C LYS A 13 9.32 12.62 37.08
N LYS A 14 8.76 11.68 37.84
CA LYS A 14 9.52 10.94 38.86
C LYS A 14 10.18 9.73 38.19
N THR A 15 11.51 9.72 38.25
CA THR A 15 12.36 8.58 37.92
C THR A 15 12.41 7.64 39.11
N ASP A 16 12.10 6.37 38.90
CA ASP A 16 12.73 5.24 39.56
C ASP A 16 12.67 4.06 38.57
N ASP A 17 13.82 3.41 38.41
CA ASP A 17 14.10 2.35 37.45
C ASP A 17 13.39 1.02 37.80
N GLU A 18 12.90 0.33 36.77
CA GLU A 18 12.85 -1.14 36.54
C GLU A 18 11.55 -1.59 35.82
N ASP A 19 11.74 -2.38 34.74
CA ASP A 19 10.78 -2.93 33.76
C ASP A 19 10.11 -1.95 32.77
N GLU A 20 10.80 -1.65 31.66
CA GLU A 20 10.21 -0.97 30.48
C GLU A 20 9.24 -1.89 29.71
N ARG A 21 8.09 -2.21 30.31
CA ARG A 21 6.84 -2.28 29.55
C ARG A 21 6.21 -0.90 29.63
N SER A 22 6.41 -0.07 28.61
CA SER A 22 5.74 1.23 28.54
C SER A 22 4.25 1.03 28.24
N GLU A 23 3.48 0.62 29.25
CA GLU A 23 2.04 0.57 29.15
C GLU A 23 1.51 2.01 29.15
N THR A 24 1.03 2.46 28.00
CA THR A 24 0.41 3.77 27.85
C THR A 24 -1.07 3.66 28.23
N VAL A 25 -1.55 4.54 29.11
CA VAL A 25 -2.97 4.61 29.49
C VAL A 25 -3.76 5.13 28.28
N LEU A 26 -4.37 4.21 27.54
CA LEU A 26 -5.24 4.54 26.42
C LEU A 26 -6.57 5.12 26.95
N PRO A 27 -7.09 6.21 26.36
CA PRO A 27 -8.42 6.70 26.69
C PRO A 27 -9.46 5.60 26.53
N ARG A 28 -10.45 5.54 27.44
CA ARG A 28 -11.46 4.47 27.51
C ARG A 28 -12.16 4.20 26.17
N VAL A 29 -12.40 5.24 25.38
CA VAL A 29 -12.97 5.14 24.02
C VAL A 29 -12.09 4.30 23.08
N VAL A 30 -10.76 4.40 23.20
CA VAL A 30 -9.80 3.60 22.41
C VAL A 30 -9.82 2.15 22.86
N ALA A 31 -9.94 1.88 24.16
CA ALA A 31 -10.08 0.53 24.70
C ALA A 31 -11.42 -0.12 24.32
N ASP A 32 -12.51 0.66 24.34
CA ASP A 32 -13.85 0.20 23.94
C ASP A 32 -13.90 -0.08 22.41
N MET A 33 -13.20 0.73 21.60
CA MET A 33 -13.02 0.45 20.16
C MET A 33 -12.16 -0.78 19.90
N ALA A 34 -11.12 -1.04 20.70
CA ALA A 34 -10.32 -2.25 20.60
C ALA A 34 -11.14 -3.51 20.93
N ASN A 35 -12.05 -3.45 21.91
CA ASN A 35 -12.97 -4.56 22.21
C ASN A 35 -14.00 -4.82 21.08
N LEU A 36 -14.31 -3.80 20.28
CA LEU A 36 -15.12 -3.97 19.07
C LEU A 36 -14.30 -4.54 17.90
N LEU A 37 -12.98 -4.35 17.90
CA LEU A 37 -12.06 -4.99 16.95
C LEU A 37 -11.92 -6.51 17.19
N ASP A 38 -12.16 -7.00 18.42
CA ASP A 38 -12.27 -8.43 18.70
C ASP A 38 -13.55 -9.07 18.11
N GLN A 39 -14.53 -8.25 17.71
CA GLN A 39 -15.75 -8.67 17.00
C GLN A 39 -15.68 -8.38 15.50
N ASP A 40 -14.53 -7.90 15.03
CA ASP A 40 -14.27 -7.54 13.64
C ASP A 40 -14.16 -8.82 12.80
N PRO A 41 -14.68 -8.85 11.57
CA PRO A 41 -14.65 -10.04 10.72
C PRO A 41 -13.27 -10.69 10.65
N ASP A 42 -13.25 -12.01 10.48
CA ASP A 42 -12.01 -12.79 10.48
C ASP A 42 -10.97 -12.21 9.48
N PRO A 43 -9.81 -11.69 9.93
CA PRO A 43 -8.76 -11.20 9.03
C PRO A 43 -8.14 -12.33 8.20
N ASP A 44 -8.35 -13.59 8.61
CA ASP A 44 -8.00 -14.80 7.87
C ASP A 44 -9.09 -15.25 6.88
N TYR A 45 -10.22 -14.54 6.81
CA TYR A 45 -11.30 -14.83 5.86
C TYR A 45 -10.77 -14.98 4.43
N ASN A 46 -11.04 -16.15 3.83
CA ASN A 46 -10.54 -16.56 2.50
C ASN A 46 -11.56 -16.32 1.38
N GLY A 47 -12.59 -15.49 1.61
CA GLY A 47 -13.49 -15.06 0.55
C GLY A 47 -12.81 -14.10 -0.42
N ARG A 48 -13.30 -14.06 -1.68
CA ARG A 48 -12.83 -13.14 -2.73
C ARG A 48 -12.99 -11.65 -2.36
N TYR A 49 -13.90 -11.38 -1.43
CA TYR A 49 -14.13 -10.05 -0.86
C TYR A 49 -13.73 -10.10 0.60
N ASN A 50 -12.68 -9.39 0.96
CA ASN A 50 -12.22 -9.27 2.33
C ASN A 50 -12.06 -7.77 2.66
N TYR A 51 -12.86 -7.28 3.62
CA TYR A 51 -12.93 -5.86 3.99
C TYR A 51 -11.58 -5.30 4.48
N TYR A 52 -10.69 -6.13 5.03
CA TYR A 52 -9.35 -5.75 5.49
C TYR A 52 -8.36 -5.47 4.37
N PHE A 53 -8.65 -5.98 3.17
CA PHE A 53 -7.78 -5.83 2.02
C PHE A 53 -8.42 -4.83 1.06
N ASN A 54 -8.54 -3.59 1.53
CA ASN A 54 -8.92 -2.41 0.73
C ASN A 54 -7.66 -1.57 0.41
N GLY A 55 -7.67 -0.88 -0.73
CA GLY A 55 -6.51 -0.09 -1.19
C GLY A 55 -6.73 0.46 -2.59
N GLY A 56 -7.43 -0.32 -3.41
CA GLY A 56 -7.82 0.07 -4.75
C GLY A 56 -6.86 -0.58 -5.75
N SER A 57 -7.41 -1.40 -6.63
CA SER A 57 -6.62 -2.11 -7.64
C SER A 57 -6.47 -1.31 -8.93
N LEU A 58 -6.73 0.00 -8.91
CA LEU A 58 -6.63 0.88 -10.06
C LEU A 58 -5.71 2.04 -9.72
N SER A 59 -4.71 2.28 -10.54
CA SER A 59 -3.78 3.41 -10.36
C SER A 59 -3.50 4.07 -11.70
N CYS A 60 -3.21 5.37 -11.69
CA CYS A 60 -2.82 6.13 -12.87
C CYS A 60 -1.50 6.83 -12.59
N VAL A 61 -0.52 6.66 -13.49
CA VAL A 61 0.77 7.34 -13.40
C VAL A 61 0.99 8.23 -14.60
N THR A 62 1.66 9.35 -14.43
CA THR A 62 2.03 10.22 -15.56
C THR A 62 3.48 9.94 -15.95
N MET A 63 3.70 9.63 -17.23
CA MET A 63 5.01 9.39 -17.83
C MET A 63 5.16 10.29 -19.06
N GLY A 64 6.02 11.30 -18.95
CA GLY A 64 6.11 12.35 -19.98
C GLY A 64 4.78 13.10 -20.11
N THR A 65 4.19 13.07 -21.32
CA THR A 65 2.89 13.69 -21.60
C THR A 65 1.72 12.71 -21.53
N GLU A 66 1.97 11.44 -21.25
CA GLU A 66 0.96 10.39 -21.25
C GLU A 66 0.56 9.98 -19.84
N ASN A 67 -0.71 9.59 -19.70
CA ASN A 67 -1.22 8.97 -18.48
C ASN A 67 -1.31 7.47 -18.72
N ILE A 68 -0.69 6.69 -17.85
CA ILE A 68 -0.64 5.24 -17.94
C ILE A 68 -1.55 4.67 -16.85
N LEU A 69 -2.53 3.86 -17.25
CA LEU A 69 -3.41 3.14 -16.35
C LEU A 69 -2.78 1.81 -15.94
N LEU A 70 -2.73 1.57 -14.64
CA LEU A 70 -2.35 0.31 -14.00
C LEU A 70 -3.60 -0.36 -13.44
N PHE A 71 -3.88 -1.59 -13.86
CA PHE A 71 -5.07 -2.33 -13.43
C PHE A 71 -4.88 -3.85 -13.54
N PRO A 72 -5.49 -4.65 -12.65
CA PRO A 72 -5.58 -6.08 -12.84
C PRO A 72 -6.64 -6.41 -13.90
N TYR A 73 -6.35 -7.41 -14.73
CA TYR A 73 -7.31 -7.98 -15.66
C TYR A 73 -6.97 -9.46 -15.89
N VAL A 74 -7.90 -10.35 -15.58
CA VAL A 74 -7.81 -11.81 -15.86
C VAL A 74 -6.47 -12.42 -15.39
N GLY A 75 -6.08 -12.15 -14.13
CA GLY A 75 -4.83 -12.69 -13.56
C GLY A 75 -3.56 -12.04 -14.10
N GLU A 76 -3.67 -10.87 -14.72
CA GLU A 76 -2.52 -10.08 -15.19
C GLU A 76 -2.57 -8.68 -14.60
N LEU A 77 -1.42 -8.11 -14.27
CA LEU A 77 -1.27 -6.67 -14.05
C LEU A 77 -0.96 -6.01 -15.39
N ILE A 78 -1.84 -5.11 -15.84
CA ILE A 78 -1.69 -4.40 -17.11
C ILE A 78 -1.28 -2.95 -16.84
N ALA A 79 -0.30 -2.47 -17.61
CA ALA A 79 0.01 -1.05 -17.74
C ALA A 79 -0.27 -0.60 -19.18
N ALA A 80 -1.17 0.36 -19.37
CA ALA A 80 -1.59 0.79 -20.71
C ALA A 80 -1.73 2.32 -20.78
N PRO A 81 -1.23 2.99 -21.85
CA PRO A 81 -1.46 4.41 -22.03
C PRO A 81 -2.95 4.70 -22.21
N LEU A 82 -3.42 5.80 -21.62
CA LEU A 82 -4.77 6.31 -21.81
C LEU A 82 -4.77 7.27 -22.99
N THR A 83 -5.58 6.96 -24.00
CA THR A 83 -5.76 7.82 -25.17
C THR A 83 -7.19 8.36 -25.20
N SER A 84 -7.32 9.62 -25.61
CA SER A 84 -8.63 10.20 -25.93
C SER A 84 -9.14 9.58 -27.24
N HIS A 85 -10.43 9.25 -27.30
CA HIS A 85 -11.09 8.75 -28.50
C HIS A 85 -12.30 9.62 -28.81
N GLU A 86 -12.63 9.81 -30.09
CA GLU A 86 -13.92 10.43 -30.44
C GLU A 86 -15.07 9.61 -29.81
N GLY A 87 -15.86 10.26 -28.95
CA GLY A 87 -17.01 9.65 -28.26
C GLY A 87 -16.73 9.00 -26.90
N ALA A 88 -15.50 9.00 -26.40
CA ALA A 88 -15.20 8.59 -25.02
C ALA A 88 -14.06 9.43 -24.46
N LEU A 89 -14.20 9.87 -23.20
CA LEU A 89 -13.18 10.69 -22.55
C LEU A 89 -11.80 10.01 -22.64
N TRP A 90 -11.61 8.82 -22.05
CA TRP A 90 -10.29 8.19 -21.93
C TRP A 90 -10.43 6.66 -22.09
N LYS A 91 -9.58 6.02 -22.94
CA LYS A 91 -9.56 4.56 -23.14
C LYS A 91 -8.12 4.00 -23.08
N PRO A 92 -7.90 2.82 -22.49
CA PRO A 92 -6.59 2.17 -22.53
C PRO A 92 -6.22 1.72 -23.95
N ASN A 93 -5.05 2.14 -24.42
CA ASN A 93 -4.46 1.69 -25.68
C ASN A 93 -3.72 0.36 -25.47
N LEU A 94 -4.46 -0.74 -25.61
CA LEU A 94 -3.93 -2.10 -25.41
C LEU A 94 -2.85 -2.50 -26.42
N LYS A 95 -2.71 -1.80 -27.56
CA LYS A 95 -1.65 -2.08 -28.54
C LYS A 95 -0.26 -1.68 -28.04
N ARG A 96 -0.21 -0.70 -27.13
CA ARG A 96 1.02 -0.20 -26.49
C ARG A 96 1.17 -0.67 -25.04
N ALA A 97 0.24 -1.51 -24.57
CA ALA A 97 0.24 -2.01 -23.21
C ALA A 97 1.36 -3.04 -22.97
N THR A 98 1.73 -3.14 -21.70
CA THR A 98 2.57 -4.20 -21.18
C THR A 98 1.81 -4.92 -20.06
N LYS A 99 2.17 -6.17 -19.80
CA LYS A 99 1.47 -7.01 -18.84
C LYS A 99 2.44 -7.89 -18.07
N TRP A 100 2.06 -8.22 -16.84
CA TRP A 100 2.77 -9.16 -16.00
C TRP A 100 1.79 -10.18 -15.44
N GLU A 101 2.12 -11.47 -15.56
CA GLU A 101 1.28 -12.54 -15.02
C GLU A 101 1.27 -12.50 -13.50
N GLN A 102 0.08 -12.60 -12.93
CA GLN A 102 -0.12 -12.53 -11.49
C GLN A 102 -0.91 -13.73 -10.99
N LYS A 103 -0.35 -14.39 -9.98
CA LYS A 103 -0.93 -15.61 -9.40
C LYS A 103 -2.06 -15.30 -8.42
N GLU A 104 -1.94 -14.16 -7.74
CA GLU A 104 -2.79 -13.77 -6.62
C GLU A 104 -3.65 -12.54 -6.95
N GLN A 105 -4.74 -12.37 -6.23
CA GLN A 105 -5.61 -11.20 -6.38
C GLN A 105 -4.91 -9.94 -5.83
N ILE A 106 -4.84 -8.88 -6.65
CA ILE A 106 -4.37 -7.56 -6.22
C ILE A 106 -5.46 -6.85 -5.42
N PHE A 107 -5.09 -6.39 -4.23
CA PHE A 107 -5.93 -5.57 -3.35
C PHE A 107 -5.54 -4.08 -3.35
N ASP A 108 -4.27 -3.78 -3.63
CA ASP A 108 -3.76 -2.39 -3.68
C ASP A 108 -2.67 -2.24 -4.73
N ILE A 109 -2.62 -1.09 -5.40
CA ILE A 109 -1.53 -0.67 -6.29
C ILE A 109 -1.03 0.70 -5.85
N ARG A 110 0.25 0.80 -5.52
CA ARG A 110 0.93 2.08 -5.24
C ARG A 110 2.08 2.29 -6.21
N HIS A 111 2.44 3.55 -6.39
CA HIS A 111 3.54 3.91 -7.27
C HIS A 111 4.30 5.13 -6.73
N ILE A 112 5.59 5.19 -7.05
CA ILE A 112 6.42 6.37 -6.82
C ILE A 112 7.26 6.65 -8.08
N PRO A 113 7.47 7.93 -8.45
CA PRO A 113 8.30 8.29 -9.59
C PRO A 113 9.78 7.96 -9.32
N THR A 114 10.48 7.52 -10.37
CA THR A 114 11.92 7.28 -10.39
C THR A 114 12.57 8.06 -11.53
N ASP A 115 13.90 8.09 -11.57
CA ASP A 115 14.64 8.89 -12.55
C ASP A 115 14.47 8.36 -13.99
N PHE A 116 13.97 7.14 -14.14
CA PHE A 116 13.83 6.43 -15.42
C PHE A 116 12.42 5.86 -15.64
N GLY A 117 11.44 6.22 -14.80
CA GLY A 117 10.06 5.74 -14.91
C GLY A 117 9.32 5.80 -13.58
N HIS A 118 8.59 4.73 -13.26
CA HIS A 118 7.87 4.58 -11.99
C HIS A 118 8.19 3.23 -11.37
N GLN A 119 8.37 3.24 -10.06
CA GLN A 119 8.35 2.03 -9.27
C GLN A 119 6.90 1.78 -8.87
N VAL A 120 6.42 0.57 -9.11
CA VAL A 120 5.05 0.15 -8.82
C VAL A 120 5.12 -0.96 -7.79
N MET A 121 4.28 -0.90 -6.76
CA MET A 121 4.09 -1.95 -5.78
C MET A 121 2.65 -2.43 -5.86
N THR A 122 2.47 -3.75 -5.97
CA THR A 122 1.15 -4.37 -5.80
C THR A 122 1.11 -5.19 -4.55
N ARG A 123 -0.04 -5.17 -3.88
CA ARG A 123 -0.29 -5.95 -2.67
C ARG A 123 -1.32 -7.02 -2.93
N SER A 124 -0.96 -8.25 -2.64
CA SER A 124 -1.84 -9.40 -2.49
C SER A 124 -1.94 -9.76 -0.99
N LYS A 125 -2.78 -10.74 -0.62
CA LYS A 125 -3.03 -11.08 0.79
C LYS A 125 -1.75 -11.37 1.57
N TYR A 126 -0.82 -12.13 0.99
CA TYR A 126 0.41 -12.58 1.64
C TYR A 126 1.67 -12.16 0.89
N GLN A 127 1.56 -11.23 -0.06
CA GLN A 127 2.65 -10.92 -0.98
C GLN A 127 2.66 -9.45 -1.36
N LEU A 128 3.86 -8.88 -1.43
CA LEU A 128 4.15 -7.61 -2.08
C LEU A 128 5.02 -7.87 -3.31
N ASP A 129 4.57 -7.40 -4.46
CA ASP A 129 5.34 -7.44 -5.70
C ASP A 129 5.78 -6.03 -6.07
N PHE A 130 7.06 -5.88 -6.40
CA PHE A 130 7.65 -4.64 -6.82
C PHE A 130 8.05 -4.73 -8.29
N PHE A 131 7.64 -3.73 -9.05
CA PHE A 131 7.90 -3.61 -10.47
C PHE A 131 8.55 -2.28 -10.77
N LEU A 132 9.26 -2.26 -11.89
CA LEU A 132 9.69 -1.05 -12.55
C LEU A 132 8.93 -0.90 -13.87
N LEU A 133 8.15 0.17 -13.97
CA LEU A 133 7.47 0.60 -15.18
C LEU A 133 8.35 1.64 -15.89
N THR A 134 8.81 1.31 -17.10
CA THR A 134 9.59 2.21 -17.95
C THR A 134 9.00 2.31 -19.35
N GLU A 135 9.43 3.32 -20.08
CA GLU A 135 9.11 3.49 -21.49
C GLU A 135 10.38 3.35 -22.33
N LYS A 136 10.32 2.60 -23.43
CA LYS A 136 11.41 2.48 -24.40
C LYS A 136 10.86 2.64 -25.81
N GLY A 137 11.09 3.81 -26.40
CA GLY A 137 10.45 4.18 -27.67
C GLY A 137 8.94 4.32 -27.46
N ASP A 138 8.14 3.67 -28.31
CA ASP A 138 6.67 3.74 -28.24
C ASP A 138 6.03 2.61 -27.38
N LYS A 139 6.84 1.88 -26.61
CA LYS A 139 6.39 0.71 -25.84
C LYS A 139 6.68 0.85 -24.35
N LEU A 140 5.67 0.56 -23.55
CA LEU A 140 5.80 0.37 -22.12
C LEU A 140 6.48 -0.97 -21.81
N THR A 141 7.23 -1.00 -20.71
CA THR A 141 7.84 -2.20 -20.16
C THR A 141 7.56 -2.26 -18.67
N LEU A 142 6.97 -3.36 -18.20
CA LEU A 142 6.78 -3.66 -16.80
C LEU A 142 7.69 -4.82 -16.41
N LYS A 143 8.68 -4.56 -15.56
CA LYS A 143 9.67 -5.55 -15.15
C LYS A 143 9.57 -5.81 -13.66
N SER A 144 9.45 -7.07 -13.25
CA SER A 144 9.55 -7.44 -11.83
C SER A 144 10.95 -7.14 -11.31
N ALA A 145 11.00 -6.44 -10.17
CA ALA A 145 12.21 -6.10 -9.45
C ALA A 145 12.41 -7.00 -8.23
N CYS A 146 11.33 -7.24 -7.47
CA CYS A 146 11.39 -8.00 -6.22
C CYS A 146 10.00 -8.54 -5.86
N VAL A 147 9.97 -9.70 -5.21
CA VAL A 147 8.78 -10.27 -4.57
C VAL A 147 9.08 -10.49 -3.09
N ARG A 148 8.11 -10.20 -2.23
CA ARG A 148 8.20 -10.36 -0.78
C ARG A 148 6.96 -11.09 -0.27
N GLU A 149 7.18 -12.29 0.24
CA GLU A 149 6.14 -13.12 0.84
C GLU A 149 6.08 -12.89 2.36
N TYR A 150 4.88 -13.02 2.91
CA TYR A 150 4.57 -12.80 4.32
C TYR A 150 3.77 -13.97 4.88
N ASN A 151 4.15 -14.41 6.07
CA ASN A 151 3.42 -15.46 6.79
C ASN A 151 2.07 -14.94 7.35
N ALA A 152 1.98 -13.63 7.62
CA ALA A 152 0.76 -12.96 8.06
C ALA A 152 0.17 -12.13 6.91
N GLY A 153 -1.15 -11.97 6.89
CA GLY A 153 -1.82 -11.14 5.90
C GLY A 153 -1.29 -9.71 5.91
N VAL A 154 -0.94 -9.17 4.76
CA VAL A 154 -0.47 -7.80 4.61
C VAL A 154 -1.68 -6.88 4.51
N MET A 155 -1.96 -6.10 5.56
CA MET A 155 -3.10 -5.17 5.59
C MET A 155 -2.85 -3.95 4.72
N THR A 156 -1.65 -3.37 4.81
CA THR A 156 -1.24 -2.22 3.98
C THR A 156 0.28 -2.16 3.88
N ALA A 157 0.76 -1.51 2.83
CA ALA A 157 2.17 -1.25 2.63
C ALA A 157 2.34 0.07 1.90
N ASP A 158 3.48 0.72 2.10
CA ASP A 158 3.85 1.90 1.33
C ASP A 158 5.34 1.94 1.04
N MET A 159 5.70 2.52 -0.09
CA MET A 159 7.10 2.70 -0.49
C MET A 159 7.66 3.97 0.12
N ASN A 160 8.93 3.96 0.52
CA ASN A 160 9.59 5.15 1.03
C ASN A 160 9.96 6.09 -0.15
N PRO A 161 9.40 7.31 -0.25
CA PRO A 161 9.68 8.21 -1.37
C PRO A 161 11.10 8.79 -1.32
N PHE A 162 11.74 8.80 -0.16
CA PHE A 162 13.09 9.35 0.04
C PHE A 162 14.17 8.29 -0.12
N LYS A 163 13.92 7.06 0.37
CA LYS A 163 14.82 5.92 0.22
C LYS A 163 14.10 4.81 -0.53
N ARG A 164 14.12 4.90 -1.85
CA ARG A 164 13.37 4.01 -2.76
C ARG A 164 13.67 2.52 -2.57
N SER A 165 14.79 2.15 -1.94
CA SER A 165 15.13 0.76 -1.61
C SER A 165 14.33 0.21 -0.41
N GLU A 166 13.56 1.03 0.29
CA GLU A 166 12.83 0.70 1.51
C GLU A 166 11.32 0.84 1.33
N TYR A 167 10.60 0.11 2.17
CA TYR A 167 9.15 0.18 2.26
C TYR A 167 8.70 -0.13 3.69
N CYS A 168 7.49 0.31 4.03
CA CYS A 168 6.83 0.01 5.29
C CYS A 168 5.67 -0.94 5.03
N VAL A 169 5.44 -1.87 5.96
CA VAL A 169 4.37 -2.84 5.88
C VAL A 169 3.67 -2.96 7.24
N ILE A 170 2.35 -3.07 7.21
CA ILE A 170 1.51 -3.39 8.35
C ILE A 170 0.83 -4.73 8.03
N SER A 171 0.95 -5.66 8.96
CA SER A 171 0.44 -7.02 8.81
C SER A 171 -0.57 -7.36 9.90
N ASN A 172 -1.36 -8.43 9.69
CA ASN A 172 -2.36 -8.93 10.63
C ASN A 172 -1.77 -9.41 11.97
N ASP A 173 -0.46 -9.52 12.08
CA ASP A 173 0.22 -9.79 13.35
C ASP A 173 0.37 -8.55 14.24
N GLY A 174 -0.17 -7.40 13.84
CA GLY A 174 -0.21 -6.17 14.62
C GLY A 174 1.08 -5.35 14.59
N PHE A 175 2.06 -5.73 13.77
CA PHE A 175 3.35 -5.03 13.72
C PHE A 175 3.49 -4.16 12.47
N ILE A 176 4.04 -2.97 12.68
CA ILE A 176 4.53 -2.07 11.63
C ILE A 176 6.02 -2.35 11.45
N ARG A 177 6.44 -2.65 10.22
CA ARG A 177 7.85 -2.97 9.91
C ARG A 177 8.34 -2.15 8.74
N THR A 178 9.52 -1.57 8.89
CA THR A 178 10.29 -1.03 7.77
C THR A 178 11.23 -2.13 7.25
N ARG A 179 11.32 -2.29 5.93
CA ARG A 179 12.08 -3.35 5.28
C ARG A 179 12.84 -2.80 4.08
N ASP A 180 13.97 -3.43 3.77
CA ASP A 180 14.70 -3.23 2.51
C ASP A 180 14.17 -4.20 1.44
N MET A 181 14.07 -3.73 0.19
CA MET A 181 13.75 -4.57 -0.97
C MET A 181 14.94 -5.43 -1.43
N ILE A 182 16.17 -5.04 -1.08
CA ILE A 182 17.39 -5.69 -1.59
C ILE A 182 17.87 -6.79 -0.63
N LYS A 183 17.61 -6.67 0.68
CA LYS A 183 18.05 -7.66 1.67
C LYS A 183 16.95 -8.68 1.92
N SER A 184 17.34 -9.95 1.85
CA SER A 184 16.53 -11.13 2.21
C SER A 184 16.59 -11.37 3.71
#